data_AF-A0A5C3NX47-F1
#
_entry.id   AF-A0A5C3NX47-F1
#
_cell.length_a   1.000
_cell.length_b   1.000
_cell.length_c   1.000
_cell.angle_alpha   90.00
_cell.angle_beta   90.00
_cell.angle_gamma   90.00
#
_symmetry.space_group_name_H-M   'P 1'
#
loop_
_entity.id
_entity.type
_entity.pdbx_description
1 polymer ?
#
loop_
_entity_poly.entity_id
_entity_poly.type
_entity_poly.pdbx_seq_one_letter_code
_entity_poly.pdbx_strand_id
1 'polypeptide(L)'
;MSAPAGEPAVSSRNDPHLLTSRVPAPTASRRQLGNLQCNIDRGEIFFHVAQLGQTAASLDNATALVALNNSTHADIMAMKAGAAGAAEAIKLILTGVLNGKAANPLFRDAVGGNFTMVLNALNDLNSTHPTTAALLKTANTQYTNSLLAAEGVVNNCDG
;
A
#
# COMPACT_ATOMS: atom_id res chain seq x y z
N MET A 1 63.30 -56.82 -33.76
CA MET A 1 63.01 -55.37 -33.79
C MET A 1 61.67 -55.20 -33.08
N SER A 2 61.63 -55.21 -31.75
CA SER A 2 61.91 -54.13 -30.77
C SER A 2 60.60 -53.48 -30.31
N ALA A 3 60.30 -53.72 -29.03
CA ALA A 3 59.56 -52.83 -28.13
C ALA A 3 60.54 -52.48 -26.96
N PRO A 4 60.22 -51.68 -25.92
CA PRO A 4 59.07 -50.79 -25.64
C PRO A 4 59.48 -49.45 -24.95
N ALA A 5 58.51 -48.77 -24.30
CA ALA A 5 58.56 -47.81 -23.15
C ALA A 5 57.99 -46.41 -23.48
N GLY A 6 57.11 -45.77 -22.69
CA GLY A 6 56.52 -46.08 -21.38
C GLY A 6 55.54 -44.97 -20.97
N GLU A 7 54.62 -45.27 -20.04
CA GLU A 7 53.76 -44.30 -19.32
C GLU A 7 54.57 -43.40 -18.37
N PRO A 8 53.95 -42.35 -17.79
CA PRO A 8 53.46 -42.54 -16.42
C PRO A 8 52.05 -41.99 -16.16
N ALA A 9 51.38 -42.66 -15.24
CA ALA A 9 50.14 -42.25 -14.58
C ALA A 9 50.34 -41.13 -13.53
N VAL A 10 49.37 -40.23 -13.41
CA VAL A 10 49.07 -39.36 -12.24
C VAL A 10 47.55 -39.18 -12.22
N SER A 11 46.77 -39.88 -11.39
CA SER A 11 46.47 -39.69 -9.95
C SER A 11 45.61 -38.45 -9.62
N SER A 12 44.47 -38.72 -8.95
CA SER A 12 43.75 -37.82 -8.01
C SER A 12 42.88 -36.72 -8.68
N ARG A 13 41.60 -36.44 -8.35
CA ARG A 13 40.79 -36.63 -7.14
C ARG A 13 39.29 -36.63 -7.47
N ASN A 14 38.50 -37.30 -6.62
CA ASN A 14 37.12 -36.93 -6.34
C ASN A 14 37.04 -35.42 -6.06
N ASP A 15 36.15 -34.69 -6.74
CA ASP A 15 35.54 -33.51 -6.16
C ASP A 15 34.03 -33.52 -6.44
N PRO A 16 33.18 -33.55 -5.40
CA PRO A 16 31.75 -33.42 -5.55
C PRO A 16 31.48 -31.97 -5.92
N HIS A 17 31.12 -31.71 -7.18
CA HIS A 17 30.58 -30.41 -7.53
C HIS A 17 29.29 -30.22 -6.75
N LEU A 18 29.45 -29.47 -5.65
CA LEU A 18 28.45 -28.80 -4.85
C LEU A 18 27.14 -28.63 -5.63
N LEU A 19 26.17 -29.48 -5.29
CA LEU A 19 24.76 -29.14 -5.36
C LEU A 19 24.58 -27.92 -4.46
N THR A 20 24.82 -26.75 -5.03
CA THR A 20 24.41 -25.49 -4.44
C THR A 20 22.89 -25.54 -4.46
N SER A 21 22.31 -26.07 -3.38
CA SER A 21 20.87 -25.99 -3.14
C SER A 21 20.52 -24.52 -3.18
N ARG A 22 20.01 -24.07 -4.33
CA ARG A 22 19.43 -22.75 -4.46
C ARG A 22 18.20 -22.79 -3.57
N VAL A 23 18.35 -22.35 -2.32
CA VAL A 23 17.19 -22.13 -1.44
C VAL A 23 16.26 -21.23 -2.25
N PRO A 24 15.05 -21.68 -2.59
CA PRO A 24 14.15 -20.85 -3.36
C PRO A 24 14.00 -19.55 -2.60
N ALA A 25 14.33 -18.43 -3.25
CA ALA A 25 14.07 -17.12 -2.68
C ALA A 25 12.61 -17.12 -2.23
N PRO A 26 12.30 -16.72 -0.98
CA PRO A 26 10.92 -16.68 -0.54
C PRO A 26 10.12 -15.90 -1.58
N THR A 27 9.04 -16.52 -2.08
CA THR A 27 8.12 -15.88 -3.01
C THR A 27 7.72 -14.52 -2.44
N ALA A 28 7.48 -13.51 -3.28
CA ALA A 28 7.12 -12.16 -2.84
C ALA A 28 6.04 -12.14 -1.75
N SER A 29 5.12 -13.10 -1.77
CA SER A 29 4.10 -13.32 -0.73
C SER A 29 4.64 -13.66 0.66
N ARG A 30 5.70 -14.48 0.79
CA ARG A 30 6.31 -14.77 2.10
C ARG A 30 7.04 -13.55 2.66
N ARG A 31 7.58 -12.68 1.80
CA ARG A 31 8.25 -11.43 2.21
C ARG A 31 7.23 -10.39 2.69
N GLN A 32 6.08 -10.30 2.03
CA GLN A 32 5.00 -9.38 2.42
C GLN A 32 4.28 -9.79 3.72
N LEU A 33 4.11 -11.09 3.99
CA LEU A 33 3.60 -11.56 5.28
C LEU A 33 4.66 -11.47 6.39
N GLY A 34 5.92 -11.74 6.05
CA GLY A 34 7.03 -11.72 7.00
C GLY A 34 7.45 -10.31 7.45
N ASN A 35 7.09 -9.27 6.70
CA ASN A 35 7.32 -7.89 7.12
C ASN A 35 6.13 -7.37 7.93
N LEU A 36 6.27 -7.37 9.25
CA LEU A 36 5.25 -6.87 10.18
C LEU A 36 4.96 -5.38 9.94
N GLN A 37 5.97 -4.54 9.71
CA GLN A 37 5.79 -3.10 9.49
C GLN A 37 4.97 -2.83 8.23
N CYS A 38 5.25 -3.54 7.14
CA CYS A 38 4.47 -3.48 5.91
C CYS A 38 2.96 -3.74 6.15
N ASN A 39 2.62 -4.68 7.03
CA ASN A 39 1.23 -5.00 7.34
C ASN A 39 0.59 -4.02 8.34
N ILE A 40 1.39 -3.45 9.25
CA ILE A 40 0.97 -2.32 10.10
C ILE A 40 0.59 -1.14 9.22
N ASP A 41 1.46 -0.74 8.29
CA ASP A 41 1.24 0.39 7.40
C ASP A 41 -0.06 0.20 6.57
N ARG A 42 -0.31 -1.00 6.06
CA ARG A 42 -1.60 -1.32 5.39
C ARG A 42 -2.81 -1.16 6.31
N GLY A 43 -2.68 -1.60 7.57
CA GLY A 43 -3.72 -1.44 8.58
C GLY A 43 -3.97 0.03 8.93
N GLU A 44 -2.91 0.83 9.04
CA GLU A 44 -3.00 2.27 9.29
C GLU A 44 -3.70 3.01 8.16
N ILE A 45 -3.43 2.65 6.89
CA ILE A 45 -4.19 3.20 5.76
C ILE A 45 -5.68 2.93 5.97
N PHE A 46 -6.07 1.67 6.22
CA PHE A 46 -7.47 1.30 6.42
C PHE A 46 -8.12 2.10 7.57
N PHE A 47 -7.41 2.24 8.68
CA PHE A 47 -7.88 2.98 9.84
C PHE A 47 -8.10 4.46 9.52
N HIS A 48 -7.12 5.12 8.90
CA HIS A 48 -7.21 6.55 8.60
C HIS A 48 -8.26 6.88 7.53
N VAL A 49 -8.41 6.05 6.50
CA VAL A 49 -9.47 6.26 5.50
C VAL A 49 -10.87 6.01 6.08
N ALA A 50 -11.00 5.07 7.03
CA ALA A 50 -12.27 4.85 7.72
C ALA A 50 -12.65 6.05 8.59
N GLN A 51 -11.68 6.64 9.31
CA GLN A 51 -11.88 7.89 10.04
C GLN A 51 -12.22 9.05 9.10
N LEU A 52 -11.56 9.13 7.94
CA LEU A 52 -11.83 10.14 6.92
C LEU A 52 -13.27 10.05 6.39
N GLY A 53 -13.77 8.84 6.15
CA GLY A 53 -15.17 8.63 5.77
C GLY A 53 -16.16 9.12 6.83
N GLN A 54 -15.86 8.93 8.12
CA GLN A 54 -16.68 9.44 9.22
C GLN A 54 -16.64 10.97 9.32
N THR A 55 -15.46 11.57 9.15
CA THR A 55 -15.33 13.04 9.12
C THR A 55 -16.06 13.64 7.93
N ALA A 56 -15.99 13.00 6.75
CA ALA A 56 -16.75 13.40 5.57
C ALA A 56 -18.27 13.36 5.81
N ALA A 57 -18.77 12.33 6.51
CA ALA A 57 -20.17 12.29 6.94
C ALA A 57 -20.53 13.40 7.95
N SER A 58 -19.58 13.83 8.78
CA SER A 58 -19.78 14.97 9.68
C SER A 58 -19.81 16.29 8.91
N LEU A 59 -18.97 16.44 7.88
CA LEU A 59 -18.97 17.60 6.98
C LEU A 59 -20.28 17.72 6.18
N ASP A 60 -20.91 16.59 5.83
CA ASP A 60 -22.23 16.54 5.16
C ASP A 60 -23.33 17.27 5.95
N ASN A 61 -23.18 17.30 7.28
CA ASN A 61 -24.11 17.97 8.19
C ASN A 61 -23.62 19.35 8.64
N ALA A 62 -22.45 19.79 8.19
CA ALA A 62 -21.86 21.05 8.61
C ALA A 62 -22.44 22.23 7.80
N THR A 63 -22.61 23.37 8.47
CA THR A 63 -22.99 24.62 7.81
C THR A 63 -21.74 25.41 7.42
N ALA A 64 -21.89 26.34 6.47
CA ALA A 64 -20.86 27.28 6.03
C ALA A 64 -19.62 26.64 5.35
N LEU A 65 -19.77 25.41 4.84
CA LEU A 65 -18.82 24.83 3.91
C LEU A 65 -19.03 25.44 2.51
N VAL A 66 -17.95 25.86 1.87
CA VAL A 66 -17.96 26.42 0.51
C VAL A 66 -17.01 25.60 -0.36
N ALA A 67 -17.31 25.53 -1.65
CA ALA A 67 -16.51 24.85 -2.66
C ALA A 67 -16.11 25.86 -3.75
N LEU A 68 -14.91 25.72 -4.32
CA LEU A 68 -14.34 26.66 -5.29
C LEU A 68 -14.75 26.32 -6.73
N ASN A 69 -14.70 25.04 -7.11
CA ASN A 69 -14.87 24.57 -8.47
C ASN A 69 -16.11 23.68 -8.63
N ASN A 70 -16.49 22.96 -7.58
CA ASN A 70 -17.65 22.05 -7.58
C ASN A 70 -18.73 22.55 -6.60
N SER A 71 -19.82 21.77 -6.49
CA SER A 71 -20.74 21.94 -5.38
C SER A 71 -20.20 21.25 -4.12
N THR A 72 -20.41 21.87 -2.96
CA THR A 72 -20.08 21.29 -1.65
C THR A 72 -20.55 19.86 -1.48
N HIS A 73 -21.78 19.55 -1.91
CA HIS A 73 -22.34 18.19 -1.84
C HIS A 73 -21.55 17.19 -2.69
N ALA A 74 -21.17 17.57 -3.92
CA ALA A 74 -20.39 16.71 -4.82
C ALA A 74 -19.02 16.38 -4.22
N ASP A 75 -18.33 17.36 -3.64
CA ASP A 75 -17.03 17.13 -3.01
C ASP A 75 -17.14 16.24 -1.76
N ILE A 76 -18.16 16.45 -0.92
CA ILE A 76 -18.40 15.57 0.23
C ILE A 76 -18.70 14.13 -0.21
N MET A 77 -19.49 13.96 -1.27
CA MET A 77 -19.75 12.62 -1.83
C MET A 77 -18.49 12.00 -2.42
N ALA A 78 -17.65 12.79 -3.09
CA ALA A 78 -16.34 12.35 -3.58
C ALA A 78 -15.42 11.92 -2.43
N MET A 79 -15.39 12.66 -1.31
CA MET A 79 -14.64 12.26 -0.11
C MET A 79 -15.14 10.94 0.46
N LYS A 80 -16.46 10.77 0.59
CA LYS A 80 -17.08 9.53 1.12
C LYS A 80 -16.78 8.34 0.21
N ALA A 81 -16.98 8.51 -1.09
CA ALA A 81 -16.74 7.47 -2.09
C ALA A 81 -15.25 7.09 -2.16
N GLY A 82 -14.35 8.08 -2.21
CA GLY A 82 -12.92 7.86 -2.21
C GLY A 82 -12.43 7.15 -0.95
N ALA A 83 -12.86 7.60 0.24
CA ALA A 83 -12.51 6.95 1.49
C ALA A 83 -12.98 5.49 1.54
N ALA A 84 -14.22 5.22 1.15
CA ALA A 84 -14.77 3.87 1.11
C ALA A 84 -14.07 2.97 0.06
N GLY A 85 -13.79 3.51 -1.13
CA GLY A 85 -13.09 2.80 -2.19
C GLY A 85 -11.65 2.44 -1.81
N ALA A 86 -10.93 3.36 -1.16
CA ALA A 86 -9.60 3.10 -0.63
C ALA A 86 -9.64 2.01 0.46
N ALA A 87 -10.61 2.09 1.38
CA ALA A 87 -10.79 1.10 2.44
C ALA A 87 -11.02 -0.31 1.88
N GLU A 88 -11.91 -0.45 0.88
CA GLU A 88 -12.20 -1.75 0.27
C GLU A 88 -11.00 -2.29 -0.51
N ALA A 89 -10.30 -1.43 -1.27
CA ALA A 89 -9.09 -1.83 -2.00
C ALA A 89 -8.00 -2.35 -1.05
N ILE A 90 -7.76 -1.65 0.07
CA ILE A 90 -6.81 -2.10 1.11
C ILE A 90 -7.27 -3.41 1.75
N LYS A 91 -8.55 -3.56 2.06
CA LYS A 91 -9.10 -4.81 2.59
C LYS A 91 -8.87 -5.98 1.65
N LEU A 92 -9.04 -5.79 0.34
CA LEU A 92 -8.75 -6.81 -0.67
C LEU A 92 -7.26 -7.13 -0.78
N ILE A 93 -6.37 -6.12 -0.66
CA ILE A 93 -4.91 -6.32 -0.57
C ILE A 93 -4.57 -7.16 0.65
N LEU A 94 -5.03 -6.76 1.84
CA LEU A 94 -4.78 -7.46 3.10
C LEU A 94 -5.28 -8.90 3.03
N THR A 95 -6.49 -9.12 2.53
CA THR A 95 -7.07 -10.47 2.36
C THR A 95 -6.23 -11.33 1.41
N GLY A 96 -5.77 -10.77 0.30
CA GLY A 96 -4.89 -11.47 -0.64
C GLY A 96 -3.56 -11.87 0.01
N VAL A 97 -2.94 -10.93 0.73
CA VAL A 97 -1.67 -11.15 1.42
C VAL A 97 -1.79 -12.20 2.50
N LEU A 98 -2.83 -12.16 3.33
CA LEU A 98 -3.13 -13.19 4.35
C LEU A 98 -3.29 -14.59 3.75
N ASN A 99 -3.76 -14.67 2.51
CA ASN A 99 -3.86 -15.92 1.74
C ASN A 99 -2.57 -16.28 0.96
N GLY A 100 -1.44 -15.62 1.26
CA GLY A 100 -0.15 -15.90 0.63
C GLY A 100 -0.05 -15.43 -0.82
N LYS A 101 -0.87 -14.47 -1.26
CA LYS A 101 -0.75 -13.81 -2.57
C LYS A 101 0.04 -12.51 -2.44
N ALA A 102 0.66 -12.08 -3.54
CA ALA A 102 1.22 -10.73 -3.59
C ALA A 102 0.08 -9.69 -3.59
N ALA A 103 0.37 -8.47 -3.11
CA ALA A 103 -0.55 -7.34 -3.23
C ALA A 103 -0.90 -7.09 -4.71
N ASN A 104 -2.19 -7.21 -5.06
CA ASN A 104 -2.65 -7.08 -6.44
C ASN A 104 -2.45 -5.64 -6.95
N PRO A 105 -1.78 -5.43 -8.08
CA PRO A 105 -1.54 -4.09 -8.63
C PRO A 105 -2.83 -3.31 -8.89
N LEU A 106 -3.90 -3.97 -9.36
CA LEU A 106 -5.19 -3.29 -9.60
C LEU A 106 -5.77 -2.66 -8.32
N PHE A 107 -5.59 -3.32 -7.18
CA PHE A 107 -6.05 -2.77 -5.90
C PHE A 107 -5.12 -1.66 -5.40
N ARG A 108 -3.81 -1.74 -5.70
CA ARG A 108 -2.88 -0.64 -5.39
C ARG A 108 -3.23 0.62 -6.18
N ASP A 109 -3.51 0.46 -7.48
CA ASP A 109 -3.95 1.56 -8.33
C ASP A 109 -5.29 2.13 -7.87
N ALA A 110 -6.21 1.26 -7.44
CA ALA A 110 -7.48 1.68 -6.86
C ALA A 110 -7.28 2.53 -5.58
N VAL A 111 -6.32 2.21 -4.71
CA VAL A 111 -6.00 3.05 -3.55
C VAL A 111 -5.56 4.45 -4.00
N GLY A 112 -4.61 4.54 -4.95
CA GLY A 112 -4.12 5.81 -5.47
C GLY A 112 -5.20 6.65 -6.17
N GLY A 113 -6.05 6.03 -6.98
CA GLY A 113 -7.17 6.69 -7.64
C GLY A 113 -8.19 7.25 -6.64
N ASN A 114 -8.51 6.49 -5.60
CA ASN A 114 -9.41 6.94 -4.53
C ASN A 114 -8.78 8.07 -3.69
N PHE A 115 -7.48 8.03 -3.41
CA PHE A 115 -6.79 9.13 -2.74
C PHE A 115 -6.82 10.42 -3.55
N THR A 116 -6.63 10.31 -4.87
CA THR A 116 -6.71 11.45 -5.78
C THR A 116 -8.10 12.09 -5.74
N MET A 117 -9.15 11.27 -5.71
CA MET A 117 -10.53 11.74 -5.57
C MET A 117 -10.74 12.53 -4.27
N VAL A 118 -10.24 12.01 -3.14
CA VAL A 118 -10.36 12.70 -1.85
C VAL A 118 -9.54 13.99 -1.82
N LEU A 119 -8.32 13.99 -2.36
CA LEU A 119 -7.47 15.17 -2.42
C LEU A 119 -8.12 16.30 -3.20
N ASN A 120 -8.69 15.99 -4.37
CA ASN A 120 -9.34 16.99 -5.20
C ASN A 120 -10.51 17.65 -4.46
N ALA A 121 -11.34 16.86 -3.78
CA ALA A 121 -12.44 17.38 -2.96
C ALA A 121 -11.94 18.21 -1.77
N LEU A 122 -10.92 17.75 -1.04
CA LEU A 122 -10.34 18.49 0.09
C LEU A 122 -9.74 19.83 -0.32
N ASN A 123 -9.12 19.89 -1.50
CA ASN A 123 -8.56 21.14 -2.03
C ASN A 123 -9.63 22.12 -2.51
N ASP A 124 -10.82 21.63 -2.86
CA ASP A 124 -11.94 22.48 -3.30
C ASP A 124 -12.71 23.10 -2.13
N LEU A 125 -12.78 22.38 -1.01
CA LEU A 125 -13.57 22.75 0.16
C LEU A 125 -12.85 23.73 1.09
N ASN A 126 -13.59 24.73 1.56
CA ASN A 126 -13.13 25.69 2.56
C ASN A 126 -14.26 26.08 3.52
N SER A 127 -13.91 26.70 4.65
CA SER A 127 -14.87 27.28 5.60
C SER A 127 -14.18 28.32 6.48
N THR A 128 -14.87 29.43 6.74
CA THR A 128 -14.47 30.42 7.76
C THR A 128 -15.16 30.17 9.11
N HIS A 129 -16.16 29.28 9.17
CA HIS A 129 -16.82 28.90 10.40
C HIS A 129 -15.91 27.98 11.24
N PRO A 130 -15.61 28.30 12.52
CA PRO A 130 -14.57 27.61 13.30
C PRO A 130 -14.74 26.10 13.41
N THR A 131 -15.96 25.63 13.70
CA THR A 131 -16.25 24.19 13.86
C THR A 131 -16.09 23.44 12.55
N THR A 132 -16.58 24.01 11.45
CA THR A 132 -16.52 23.41 10.12
C THR A 132 -15.08 23.42 9.58
N ALA A 133 -14.33 24.50 9.83
CA ALA A 133 -12.91 24.57 9.52
C ALA A 133 -12.08 23.54 10.31
N ALA A 134 -12.43 23.30 11.59
CA ALA A 134 -11.80 22.24 12.37
C ALA A 134 -12.07 20.84 11.79
N LEU A 135 -13.30 20.56 11.34
CA LEU A 135 -13.63 19.30 10.66
C LEU A 135 -12.83 19.13 9.36
N LEU A 136 -12.70 20.18 8.53
CA LEU A 136 -11.85 20.15 7.33
C LEU A 136 -10.38 19.88 7.67
N LYS A 137 -9.86 20.49 8.75
CA LYS A 137 -8.49 20.23 9.22
C LYS A 137 -8.32 18.78 9.67
N THR A 138 -9.30 18.23 10.38
CA THR A 138 -9.31 16.81 10.78
C THR A 138 -9.32 15.88 9.57
N ALA A 139 -10.16 16.18 8.56
CA ALA A 139 -10.20 15.40 7.31
C ALA A 139 -8.86 15.45 6.57
N ASN A 140 -8.24 16.63 6.45
CA ASN A 140 -6.90 16.77 5.88
C ASN A 140 -5.85 15.95 6.64
N THR A 141 -5.89 15.96 7.98
CA THR A 141 -4.95 15.19 8.80
C THR A 141 -5.11 13.69 8.59
N GLN A 142 -6.35 13.19 8.53
CA GLN A 142 -6.63 11.77 8.27
C GLN A 142 -6.19 11.36 6.85
N TYR A 143 -6.41 12.23 5.86
CA TYR A 143 -5.89 12.02 4.51
C TYR A 143 -4.36 11.96 4.47
N THR A 144 -3.68 12.94 5.08
CA THR A 144 -2.21 12.97 5.16
C THR A 144 -1.65 11.74 5.87
N ASN A 145 -2.25 11.31 6.98
CA ASN A 145 -1.81 10.09 7.68
C ASN A 145 -2.02 8.84 6.82
N SER A 146 -3.10 8.79 6.01
CA SER A 146 -3.31 7.71 5.04
C SER A 146 -2.21 7.68 3.98
N LEU A 147 -1.74 8.85 3.52
CA LEU A 147 -0.62 8.96 2.58
C LEU A 147 0.70 8.50 3.19
N LEU A 148 1.02 8.95 4.41
CA LEU A 148 2.24 8.53 5.11
C LEU A 148 2.29 7.02 5.31
N ALA A 149 1.16 6.41 5.67
CA ALA A 149 1.06 4.96 5.77
C ALA A 149 1.21 4.27 4.39
N ALA A 150 0.67 4.85 3.31
CA ALA A 150 0.88 4.36 1.95
C ALA A 150 2.35 4.45 1.49
N GLU A 151 3.06 5.52 1.87
CA GLU A 151 4.51 5.63 1.66
C GLU A 151 5.27 4.58 2.48
N GLY A 152 4.85 4.33 3.72
CA GLY A 152 5.33 3.22 4.56
C GLY A 152 5.22 1.88 3.83
N VAL A 153 4.07 1.59 3.22
CA VAL A 153 3.87 0.37 2.40
C VAL A 153 4.89 0.30 1.26
N VAL A 154 5.13 1.39 0.53
CA VAL A 154 6.14 1.39 -0.56
C VAL A 154 7.54 1.10 -0.01
N ASN A 155 7.91 1.74 1.10
CA ASN A 155 9.24 1.61 1.69
C ASN A 155 9.48 0.24 2.34
N ASN A 156 8.43 -0.34 2.95
CA ASN A 156 8.55 -1.52 3.80
C ASN A 156 8.13 -2.81 3.08
N CYS A 157 7.31 -2.78 2.03
CA CYS A 157 6.74 -4.00 1.43
C CYS A 157 7.51 -4.59 0.24
N ASP A 158 8.53 -3.91 -0.28
CA ASP A 158 9.30 -4.32 -1.48
C ASP A 158 10.65 -5.01 -1.16
N GLY A 159 10.77 -5.61 0.02
CA GLY A 159 11.91 -6.44 0.41
C GLY A 159 11.97 -7.79 -0.30
#